data_AF-A0A8V0X7G3-F1
#
_entry.id   AF-A0A8V0X7G3-F1
#
_cell.length_a   1.000
_cell.length_b   1.000
_cell.length_c   1.000
_cell.angle_alpha   90.00
_cell.angle_beta   90.00
_cell.angle_gamma   90.00
#
_symmetry.space_group_name_H-M   'P 1'
#
loop_
_entity.id
_entity.type
_entity.pdbx_description
1 polymer ?
#
loop_
_entity_poly.entity_id
_entity_poly.type
_entity_poly.pdbx_seq_one_letter_code
_entity_poly.pdbx_strand_id
1 'polypeptide(L)'
;MEVLTPAQIKSICLAILESGKQYAVKKRKPFPLMYSYYGTEYLGAAHGLSSILQMLLSYFEYLQPADQELVWQSVDFLMDQEQNSNWPPELGETIERENELVHWCHGAPGIAYLFAKAYLVSKKPQYLDTCIRCGELTWQKGLLKKGPGICHGVAGSAYVFLLLYRLTGNSKYIYRAQRCVEVFYIYFHAGRVEEPYVSITKKRQMPKDGYSEEVEKEVGQAEGKLCTHRSAFSRASVIQAFLGSAPQLTLQLYICVLQQEITAARSIFMVLSLLSIVYGALRCNILAIKIKYDDYDVSVKPAAYLCIFMWRSFEIATRVTVLVLFSSVLQIWTLPVVLVNFFGFFFYPWILFWQSKSPFPENIEKALSRVGTTIVLCLLTFLYAGINMFCWSAVQVKLNDPDLINKSQNWYRLTVYYMLRFIENAFLLLMWYIYRTDIYLYVCAPLLVLQLLIAYCMAILFMLVFYQFCHPCKKLFSSSITEGLLSSFTFCFVCKSPKSSTLTDKADLKSSENADESQSSNKTIDSPNGNPHQSVSSNA
;
A
#
# COMPACT_ATOMS: atom_id res chain seq x y z
N MET A 1 -13.80 4.97 -29.75
CA MET A 1 -12.33 5.05 -29.97
C MET A 1 -11.82 3.63 -29.92
N GLU A 2 -11.46 3.04 -31.06
CA GLU A 2 -10.73 1.76 -31.07
C GLU A 2 -9.30 2.04 -30.63
N VAL A 3 -8.86 1.40 -29.54
CA VAL A 3 -7.53 1.60 -28.95
C VAL A 3 -6.44 0.85 -29.73
N LEU A 4 -6.82 -0.25 -30.41
CA LEU A 4 -5.95 -1.06 -31.26
C LEU A 4 -6.68 -1.37 -32.57
N THR A 5 -5.95 -1.33 -33.69
CA THR A 5 -6.50 -1.72 -35.00
C THR A 5 -6.56 -3.24 -35.16
N PRO A 6 -7.44 -3.77 -36.03
CA PRO A 6 -7.47 -5.20 -36.37
C PRO A 6 -6.10 -5.79 -36.76
N ALA A 7 -5.29 -5.02 -37.49
CA ALA A 7 -3.94 -5.43 -37.88
C ALA A 7 -3.00 -5.54 -36.68
N GLN A 8 -3.10 -4.62 -35.71
CA GLN A 8 -2.32 -4.68 -34.46
C GLN A 8 -2.74 -5.88 -33.61
N ILE A 9 -4.04 -6.15 -33.49
CA ILE A 9 -4.55 -7.33 -32.76
C ILE A 9 -4.01 -8.61 -33.40
N LYS A 10 -4.12 -8.75 -34.73
CA LYS A 10 -3.57 -9.90 -35.46
C LYS A 10 -2.07 -10.06 -35.24
N SER A 11 -1.32 -8.97 -35.29
CA SER A 11 0.13 -8.99 -35.04
C SER A 11 0.48 -9.45 -33.63
N ILE A 12 -0.29 -9.03 -32.61
CA ILE A 12 -0.08 -9.44 -31.21
C ILE A 12 -0.41 -10.92 -31.05
N CYS A 13 -1.54 -11.39 -31.58
CA CYS A 13 -1.91 -12.80 -31.54
C CYS A 13 -0.85 -13.70 -32.20
N LEU A 14 -0.35 -13.29 -33.37
CA LEU A 14 0.71 -13.99 -34.07
C LEU A 14 2.01 -14.04 -33.26
N ALA A 15 2.40 -12.94 -32.62
CA ALA A 15 3.59 -12.91 -31.77
C ALA A 15 3.47 -13.85 -30.56
N ILE A 16 2.28 -13.91 -29.93
CA ILE A 16 2.00 -14.84 -28.84
C ILE A 16 2.13 -16.30 -29.33
N LEU A 17 1.45 -16.64 -30.42
CA LEU A 17 1.46 -17.98 -31.00
C LEU A 17 2.86 -18.43 -31.39
N GLU A 18 3.60 -17.58 -32.10
CA GLU A 18 4.93 -17.91 -32.58
C GLU A 18 5.91 -18.11 -31.41
N SER A 19 5.84 -17.26 -30.39
CA SER A 19 6.60 -17.45 -29.14
C SER A 19 6.26 -18.79 -28.47
N GLY A 20 4.97 -19.16 -28.42
CA GLY A 20 4.52 -20.41 -27.81
C GLY A 20 5.00 -21.65 -28.55
N LYS A 21 4.90 -21.64 -29.88
CA LYS A 21 5.39 -22.72 -30.76
C LYS A 21 6.90 -22.90 -30.63
N GLN A 22 7.65 -21.81 -30.74
CA GLN A 22 9.11 -21.84 -30.66
C GLN A 22 9.59 -22.38 -29.31
N TYR A 23 8.94 -21.96 -28.22
CA TYR A 23 9.26 -22.45 -26.89
C TYR A 23 8.95 -23.95 -26.75
N ALA A 24 7.77 -24.39 -27.19
CA ALA A 24 7.37 -25.81 -27.16
C ALA A 24 8.35 -26.69 -27.95
N VAL A 25 8.72 -26.29 -29.16
CA VAL A 25 9.71 -27.01 -30.00
C VAL A 25 11.08 -27.03 -29.32
N LYS A 26 11.57 -25.88 -28.85
CA LYS A 26 12.89 -25.76 -28.20
C LYS A 26 13.00 -26.63 -26.95
N LYS A 27 11.92 -26.73 -26.17
CA LYS A 27 11.85 -27.55 -24.96
C LYS A 27 11.32 -28.97 -25.21
N ARG A 28 11.11 -29.36 -26.47
CA ARG A 28 10.60 -30.68 -26.90
C ARG A 28 9.32 -31.08 -26.16
N LYS A 29 8.40 -30.13 -26.01
CA LYS A 29 7.11 -30.37 -25.37
C LYS A 29 6.19 -31.15 -26.32
N PRO A 30 5.39 -32.10 -25.80
CA PRO A 30 4.47 -32.89 -26.62
C PRO A 30 3.19 -32.13 -27.02
N PHE A 31 3.00 -30.90 -26.53
CA PHE A 31 1.84 -30.04 -26.78
C PHE A 31 2.25 -28.79 -27.55
N PRO A 32 1.35 -28.19 -28.34
CA PRO A 32 1.74 -27.26 -29.40
C PRO A 32 2.14 -25.86 -28.92
N LEU A 33 1.57 -25.38 -27.81
CA LEU A 33 1.90 -24.07 -27.25
C LEU A 33 2.33 -24.21 -25.79
N MET A 34 3.47 -23.61 -25.45
CA MET A 34 3.93 -23.52 -24.07
C MET A 34 4.70 -22.23 -23.83
N TYR A 35 4.69 -21.77 -22.59
CA TYR A 35 5.31 -20.51 -22.18
C TYR A 35 6.01 -20.69 -20.84
N SER A 36 7.01 -19.85 -20.58
CA SER A 36 7.59 -19.73 -19.24
C SER A 36 7.74 -18.28 -18.84
N TYR A 37 7.66 -18.06 -17.53
CA TYR A 37 7.88 -16.77 -16.89
C TYR A 37 8.83 -16.98 -15.73
N TYR A 38 9.93 -16.21 -15.69
CA TYR A 38 11.07 -16.44 -14.78
C TYR A 38 11.63 -17.88 -14.82
N GLY A 39 11.57 -18.53 -15.99
CA GLY A 39 12.05 -19.90 -16.17
C GLY A 39 11.07 -20.99 -15.75
N THR A 40 9.92 -20.63 -15.18
CA THR A 40 8.89 -21.56 -14.70
C THR A 40 7.72 -21.66 -15.68
N GLU A 41 7.23 -22.88 -15.90
CA GLU A 41 6.09 -23.18 -16.77
C GLU A 41 4.77 -23.18 -15.99
N TYR A 42 4.29 -21.97 -15.66
CA TYR A 42 3.07 -21.81 -14.88
C TYR A 42 1.79 -22.24 -15.64
N LEU A 43 0.83 -22.82 -14.91
CA LEU A 43 -0.47 -23.18 -15.47
C LEU A 43 -1.58 -22.16 -15.16
N GLY A 44 -1.47 -21.45 -14.02
CA GLY A 44 -2.50 -20.56 -13.49
C GLY A 44 -2.75 -19.26 -14.29
N ALA A 45 -3.71 -18.46 -13.85
CA ALA A 45 -4.16 -17.27 -14.59
C ALA A 45 -3.20 -16.07 -14.50
N ALA A 46 -2.44 -15.91 -13.42
CA ALA A 46 -1.62 -14.71 -13.25
C ALA A 46 -0.41 -14.67 -14.19
N HIS A 47 0.25 -15.81 -14.37
CA HIS A 47 1.54 -15.91 -15.06
C HIS A 47 1.65 -17.10 -16.01
N GLY A 48 0.54 -17.83 -16.20
CA GLY A 48 0.59 -19.15 -16.81
C GLY A 48 -0.26 -19.32 -18.07
N LEU A 49 -0.25 -20.56 -18.55
CA LEU A 49 -0.88 -20.99 -19.78
C LEU A 49 -2.38 -20.64 -19.84
N SER A 50 -3.10 -20.73 -18.71
CA SER A 50 -4.54 -20.48 -18.63
C SER A 50 -4.98 -19.14 -19.25
N SER A 51 -4.42 -18.01 -18.78
CA SER A 51 -4.86 -16.70 -19.26
C SER A 51 -4.31 -16.34 -20.64
N ILE A 52 -3.18 -16.93 -21.05
CA ILE A 52 -2.67 -16.79 -22.41
C ILE A 52 -3.67 -17.42 -23.39
N LEU A 53 -4.10 -18.66 -23.13
CA LEU A 53 -5.11 -19.34 -23.94
C LEU A 53 -6.46 -18.63 -23.88
N GLN A 54 -6.86 -18.12 -22.72
CA GLN A 54 -8.10 -17.35 -22.56
C GLN A 54 -8.08 -16.10 -23.44
N MET A 55 -6.92 -15.43 -23.55
CA MET A 55 -6.74 -14.26 -24.41
C MET A 55 -6.82 -14.64 -25.89
N LEU A 56 -6.15 -15.71 -26.30
CA LEU A 56 -6.21 -16.22 -27.69
C LEU A 56 -7.65 -16.61 -28.07
N LEU A 57 -8.40 -17.26 -27.18
CA LEU A 57 -9.83 -17.54 -27.39
C LEU A 57 -10.71 -16.29 -27.41
N SER A 58 -10.27 -15.18 -26.79
CA SER A 58 -11.00 -13.91 -26.82
C SER A 58 -10.91 -13.18 -28.14
N TYR A 59 -9.84 -13.45 -28.91
CA TYR A 59 -9.60 -12.91 -30.24
C TYR A 59 -9.54 -14.02 -31.30
N PHE A 60 -10.29 -15.11 -31.07
CA PHE A 60 -10.25 -16.33 -31.87
C PHE A 60 -10.51 -16.09 -33.37
N GLU A 61 -11.35 -15.10 -33.70
CA GLU A 61 -11.68 -14.68 -35.07
C GLU A 61 -10.49 -14.09 -35.86
N TYR A 62 -9.45 -13.61 -35.16
CA TYR A 62 -8.24 -13.06 -35.79
C TYR A 62 -7.18 -14.13 -36.08
N LEU A 63 -7.38 -15.36 -35.60
CA LEU A 63 -6.45 -16.48 -35.75
C LEU A 63 -6.68 -17.20 -37.08
N GLN A 64 -5.60 -17.72 -37.68
CA GLN A 64 -5.73 -18.60 -38.85
C GLN A 64 -6.27 -19.98 -38.42
N PRO A 65 -6.96 -20.73 -39.30
CA PRO A 65 -7.53 -22.04 -38.93
C PRO A 65 -6.51 -23.02 -38.34
N ALA A 66 -5.28 -23.04 -38.87
CA ALA A 66 -4.20 -23.86 -38.31
C ALA A 66 -3.82 -23.44 -36.89
N ASP A 67 -3.79 -22.14 -36.61
CA ASP A 67 -3.47 -21.62 -35.27
C ASP A 67 -4.60 -21.86 -34.27
N GLN A 68 -5.85 -21.77 -34.73
CA GLN A 68 -7.04 -22.08 -33.94
C GLN A 68 -6.99 -23.51 -33.40
N GLU A 69 -6.59 -24.47 -34.24
CA GLU A 69 -6.43 -25.87 -33.85
C GLU A 69 -5.36 -26.05 -32.77
N LEU A 70 -4.22 -25.37 -32.89
CA LEU A 70 -3.16 -25.40 -31.88
C LEU A 70 -3.60 -24.81 -30.54
N VAL A 71 -4.43 -23.77 -30.57
CA VAL A 71 -5.04 -23.20 -29.35
C VAL A 71 -5.94 -24.24 -28.68
N TRP A 72 -6.82 -24.91 -29.44
CA TRP A 72 -7.71 -25.94 -28.89
C TRP A 72 -6.94 -27.13 -28.31
N GLN A 73 -5.94 -27.64 -29.01
CA GLN A 73 -5.07 -28.71 -28.50
C GLN A 73 -4.38 -28.31 -27.19
N SER A 74 -4.00 -27.04 -27.04
CA SER A 74 -3.39 -26.53 -25.80
C SER A 74 -4.40 -26.35 -24.67
N VAL A 75 -5.66 -26.00 -24.98
CA VAL A 75 -6.76 -25.92 -24.01
C VAL A 75 -7.09 -27.30 -23.47
N ASP A 76 -7.19 -28.30 -24.36
CA ASP A 76 -7.46 -29.68 -23.99
C ASP A 76 -6.30 -30.27 -23.18
N PHE A 77 -5.04 -30.00 -23.58
CA PHE A 77 -3.87 -30.35 -22.77
C PHE A 77 -3.95 -29.77 -21.35
N LEU A 78 -4.32 -28.49 -21.18
CA LEU A 78 -4.42 -27.89 -19.85
C LEU A 78 -5.54 -28.55 -19.02
N MET A 79 -6.65 -28.95 -19.64
CA MET A 79 -7.73 -29.69 -18.98
C MET A 79 -7.24 -31.04 -18.44
N ASP A 80 -6.38 -31.73 -19.20
CA ASP A 80 -5.79 -33.01 -18.78
C ASP A 80 -4.79 -32.87 -17.62
N GLN A 81 -4.34 -31.65 -17.28
CA GLN A 81 -3.50 -31.39 -16.11
C GLN A 81 -4.29 -31.29 -14.80
N GLU A 82 -5.61 -31.52 -14.83
CA GLU A 82 -6.46 -31.49 -13.64
C GLU A 82 -6.06 -32.59 -12.64
N GLN A 83 -5.85 -32.20 -11.39
CA GLN A 83 -5.56 -33.08 -10.26
C GLN A 83 -6.56 -32.77 -9.13
N ASN A 84 -7.41 -33.73 -8.79
CA ASN A 84 -8.41 -33.58 -7.71
C ASN A 84 -9.29 -32.32 -7.85
N SER A 85 -9.76 -32.01 -9.07
CA SER A 85 -10.53 -30.79 -9.38
C SER A 85 -9.77 -29.47 -9.24
N ASN A 86 -8.43 -29.55 -9.17
CA ASN A 86 -7.53 -28.41 -9.08
C ASN A 86 -6.36 -28.54 -10.09
N TRP A 87 -5.49 -27.54 -10.16
CA TRP A 87 -4.29 -27.57 -11.00
C TRP A 87 -3.07 -27.16 -10.21
N PRO A 88 -1.92 -27.80 -10.46
CA PRO A 88 -0.68 -27.37 -9.85
C PRO A 88 -0.26 -25.98 -10.34
N PRO A 89 0.49 -25.21 -9.54
CA PRO A 89 1.01 -23.91 -9.97
C PRO A 89 1.90 -24.01 -11.20
N GLU A 90 2.78 -25.00 -11.22
CA GLU A 90 3.75 -25.30 -12.28
C GLU A 90 3.46 -26.66 -12.95
N LEU A 91 3.80 -26.76 -14.25
CA LEU A 91 3.68 -28.03 -14.97
C LEU A 91 4.60 -29.10 -14.37
N GLY A 92 4.04 -30.28 -14.11
CA GLY A 92 4.79 -31.45 -13.62
C GLY A 92 4.83 -31.57 -12.10
N GLU A 93 4.35 -30.57 -11.37
CA GLU A 93 4.16 -30.68 -9.92
C GLU A 93 2.92 -31.53 -9.58
N THR A 94 2.98 -32.15 -8.40
CA THR A 94 1.84 -32.86 -7.81
C THR A 94 1.22 -31.99 -6.72
N ILE A 95 -0.12 -31.89 -6.69
CA ILE A 95 -0.81 -31.12 -5.65
C ILE A 95 -0.77 -31.89 -4.33
N GLU A 96 0.06 -31.41 -3.41
CA GLU A 96 0.05 -31.85 -2.01
C GLU A 96 -1.09 -31.18 -1.25
N ARG A 97 -1.83 -31.96 -0.44
CA ARG A 97 -3.01 -31.47 0.29
C ARG A 97 -2.70 -30.31 1.25
N GLU A 98 -1.50 -30.30 1.84
CA GLU A 98 -1.06 -29.26 2.78
C GLU A 98 -0.70 -27.95 2.08
N ASN A 99 -0.26 -28.03 0.81
CA ASN A 99 0.24 -26.91 0.01
C ASN A 99 -0.70 -26.55 -1.15
N GLU A 100 -1.94 -27.06 -1.13
CA GLU A 100 -2.91 -26.88 -2.19
C GLU A 100 -3.29 -25.39 -2.36
N LEU A 101 -2.99 -24.84 -3.54
CA LEU A 101 -3.34 -23.46 -3.87
C LEU A 101 -4.72 -23.42 -4.54
N VAL A 102 -5.66 -22.70 -3.93
CA VAL A 102 -7.01 -22.45 -4.46
C VAL A 102 -7.17 -20.95 -4.68
N HIS A 103 -6.37 -20.40 -5.60
CA HIS A 103 -6.26 -18.96 -5.85
C HIS A 103 -6.63 -18.60 -7.30
N TRP A 104 -6.90 -17.31 -7.56
CA TRP A 104 -7.01 -16.84 -8.93
C TRP A 104 -5.66 -16.92 -9.64
N CYS A 105 -4.56 -16.56 -8.98
CA CYS A 105 -3.24 -16.64 -9.61
C CYS A 105 -2.80 -18.06 -9.95
N HIS A 106 -3.06 -19.03 -9.06
CA HIS A 106 -2.66 -20.43 -9.18
C HIS A 106 -3.78 -21.34 -8.64
N GLY A 107 -4.24 -22.27 -9.47
CA GLY A 107 -5.29 -23.23 -9.15
C GLY A 107 -6.62 -22.98 -9.88
N ALA A 108 -7.63 -23.78 -9.49
CA ALA A 108 -8.94 -23.84 -10.12
C ALA A 108 -9.66 -22.48 -10.25
N PRO A 109 -9.64 -21.56 -9.25
CA PRO A 109 -10.35 -20.29 -9.37
C PRO A 109 -9.89 -19.45 -10.57
N GLY A 110 -8.60 -19.47 -10.90
CA GLY A 110 -8.07 -18.78 -12.07
C GLY A 110 -8.37 -19.49 -13.37
N ILE A 111 -8.27 -20.82 -13.36
CA ILE A 111 -8.45 -21.66 -14.55
C ILE A 111 -9.90 -21.71 -15.01
N ALA A 112 -10.87 -21.53 -14.10
CA ALA A 112 -12.28 -21.39 -14.43
C ALA A 112 -12.53 -20.35 -15.55
N TYR A 113 -11.77 -19.26 -15.60
CA TYR A 113 -11.95 -18.22 -16.63
C TYR A 113 -11.61 -18.70 -18.04
N LEU A 114 -10.60 -19.55 -18.19
CA LEU A 114 -10.29 -20.16 -19.48
C LEU A 114 -11.45 -21.04 -19.95
N PHE A 115 -11.89 -21.97 -19.11
CA PHE A 115 -12.91 -22.94 -19.51
C PHE A 115 -14.29 -22.30 -19.71
N ALA A 116 -14.60 -21.24 -18.96
CA ALA A 116 -15.73 -20.37 -19.24
C ALA A 116 -15.66 -19.81 -20.66
N LYS A 117 -14.50 -19.25 -21.04
CA LYS A 117 -14.31 -18.69 -22.38
C LYS A 117 -14.34 -19.76 -23.46
N ALA A 118 -13.72 -20.91 -23.22
CA ALA A 118 -13.73 -22.08 -24.10
C ALA A 118 -15.17 -22.57 -24.36
N TYR A 119 -16.01 -22.65 -23.32
CA TYR A 119 -17.42 -22.98 -23.46
C TYR A 119 -18.17 -21.91 -24.26
N LEU A 120 -17.93 -20.63 -24.02
CA LEU A 120 -18.60 -19.56 -24.76
C LEU A 120 -18.31 -19.61 -26.28
N VAL A 121 -17.09 -19.98 -26.67
CA VAL A 121 -16.66 -20.08 -28.07
C VAL A 121 -17.10 -21.39 -28.71
N SER A 122 -16.85 -22.54 -28.08
CA SER A 122 -17.05 -23.86 -28.69
C SER A 122 -18.41 -24.50 -28.39
N LYS A 123 -19.09 -24.06 -27.32
CA LYS A 123 -20.31 -24.68 -26.78
C LYS A 123 -20.17 -26.16 -26.36
N LYS A 124 -18.95 -26.70 -26.25
CA LYS A 124 -18.73 -28.08 -25.79
C LYS A 124 -19.00 -28.21 -24.27
N PRO A 125 -19.83 -29.18 -23.83
CA PRO A 125 -20.26 -29.29 -22.44
C PRO A 125 -19.11 -29.57 -21.47
N GLN A 126 -18.09 -30.33 -21.88
CA GLN A 126 -16.92 -30.66 -21.06
C GLN A 126 -16.22 -29.42 -20.45
N TYR A 127 -16.18 -28.30 -21.17
CA TYR A 127 -15.59 -27.06 -20.65
C TYR A 127 -16.47 -26.41 -19.58
N LEU A 128 -17.80 -26.46 -19.75
CA LEU A 128 -18.72 -25.98 -18.72
C LEU A 128 -18.63 -26.86 -17.46
N ASP A 129 -18.59 -28.18 -17.62
CA ASP A 129 -18.45 -29.12 -16.51
C ASP A 129 -17.17 -28.87 -15.72
N THR A 130 -16.06 -28.64 -16.42
CA THR A 130 -14.77 -28.29 -15.79
C THR A 130 -14.85 -26.96 -15.03
N CYS A 131 -15.54 -25.96 -15.61
CA CYS A 131 -15.83 -24.70 -14.95
C CYS A 131 -16.63 -24.88 -13.65
N ILE A 132 -17.64 -25.76 -13.68
CA ILE A 132 -18.48 -26.08 -12.52
C ILE A 132 -17.64 -26.80 -11.44
N ARG A 133 -16.79 -27.76 -11.81
CA ARG A 133 -15.85 -28.42 -10.87
C ARG A 133 -14.93 -27.41 -10.18
N CYS A 134 -14.38 -26.44 -10.93
CA CYS A 134 -13.61 -25.34 -10.34
C CYS A 134 -14.42 -24.55 -9.32
N GLY A 135 -15.70 -24.28 -9.62
CA GLY A 135 -16.63 -23.63 -8.71
C GLY A 135 -16.92 -24.43 -7.44
N GLU A 136 -17.10 -25.75 -7.56
CA GLU A 136 -17.31 -26.62 -6.39
C GLU A 136 -16.07 -26.67 -5.48
N LEU A 137 -14.87 -26.80 -6.05
CA LEU A 137 -13.64 -26.70 -5.25
C LEU A 137 -13.50 -25.33 -4.58
N THR A 138 -13.77 -24.25 -5.32
CA THR A 138 -13.75 -22.88 -4.79
C THR A 138 -14.75 -22.70 -3.66
N TRP A 139 -15.91 -23.37 -3.70
CA TRP A 139 -16.87 -23.35 -2.60
C TRP A 139 -16.37 -24.07 -1.36
N GLN A 140 -15.71 -25.22 -1.54
CA GLN A 140 -15.20 -26.02 -0.43
C GLN A 140 -13.97 -25.40 0.24
N LYS A 141 -13.07 -24.78 -0.56
CA LYS A 141 -11.74 -24.38 -0.09
C LYS A 141 -11.35 -22.91 -0.40
N GLY A 142 -12.20 -22.17 -1.10
CA GLY A 142 -11.92 -20.78 -1.52
C GLY A 142 -12.15 -19.71 -0.45
N LEU A 143 -12.49 -20.09 0.79
CA LEU A 143 -12.47 -19.21 1.96
C LEU A 143 -11.05 -19.15 2.53
N LEU A 144 -10.22 -18.34 1.90
CA LEU A 144 -8.77 -18.35 2.12
C LEU A 144 -8.38 -17.58 3.38
N LYS A 145 -7.59 -18.22 4.25
CA LYS A 145 -6.97 -17.59 5.43
C LYS A 145 -5.99 -16.46 5.07
N LYS A 146 -5.50 -16.42 3.82
CA LYS A 146 -4.56 -15.42 3.32
C LYS A 146 -5.14 -14.00 3.30
N GLY A 147 -6.47 -13.86 3.20
CA GLY A 147 -7.15 -12.57 3.36
C GLY A 147 -8.22 -12.27 2.32
N PRO A 148 -8.72 -11.02 2.27
CA PRO A 148 -9.88 -10.64 1.48
C PRO A 148 -9.59 -10.29 0.01
N GLY A 149 -8.34 -10.37 -0.45
CA GLY A 149 -7.91 -9.87 -1.77
C GLY A 149 -8.49 -10.61 -2.99
N ILE A 150 -8.25 -10.07 -4.18
CA ILE A 150 -8.71 -10.65 -5.46
C ILE A 150 -7.78 -11.76 -5.96
N CYS A 151 -6.46 -11.57 -5.87
CA CYS A 151 -5.48 -12.49 -6.48
C CYS A 151 -5.47 -13.88 -5.80
N HIS A 152 -5.57 -13.91 -4.48
CA HIS A 152 -5.49 -15.12 -3.64
C HIS A 152 -6.23 -14.88 -2.32
N GLY A 153 -7.47 -14.40 -2.43
CA GLY A 153 -8.32 -14.12 -1.29
C GLY A 153 -9.80 -14.35 -1.61
N VAL A 154 -10.65 -14.14 -0.60
CA VAL A 154 -12.08 -14.43 -0.66
C VAL A 154 -12.79 -13.65 -1.78
N ALA A 155 -12.33 -12.45 -2.13
CA ALA A 155 -12.93 -11.68 -3.22
C ALA A 155 -12.71 -12.38 -4.57
N GLY A 156 -11.52 -12.93 -4.82
CA GLY A 156 -11.23 -13.70 -6.03
C GLY A 156 -12.16 -14.91 -6.16
N SER A 157 -12.35 -15.64 -5.07
CA SER A 157 -13.29 -16.78 -5.00
C SER A 157 -14.73 -16.35 -5.30
N ALA A 158 -15.17 -15.19 -4.80
CA ALA A 158 -16.50 -14.66 -5.08
C ALA A 158 -16.74 -14.41 -6.57
N TYR A 159 -15.72 -13.92 -7.30
CA TYR A 159 -15.83 -13.68 -8.73
C TYR A 159 -16.02 -14.98 -9.54
N VAL A 160 -15.51 -16.12 -9.08
CA VAL A 160 -15.77 -17.43 -9.72
C VAL A 160 -17.26 -17.76 -9.68
N PHE A 161 -17.95 -17.48 -8.58
CA PHE A 161 -19.39 -17.69 -8.49
C PHE A 161 -20.16 -16.70 -9.36
N LEU A 162 -19.73 -15.44 -9.44
CA LEU A 162 -20.35 -14.48 -10.37
C LEU A 162 -20.15 -14.89 -11.83
N LEU A 163 -19.00 -15.46 -12.18
CA LEU A 163 -18.73 -16.03 -13.49
C LEU A 163 -19.70 -17.18 -13.80
N LEU A 164 -19.83 -18.14 -12.89
CA LEU A 164 -20.73 -19.29 -13.05
C LEU A 164 -22.21 -18.88 -13.11
N TYR A 165 -22.62 -17.87 -12.34
CA TYR A 165 -23.97 -17.30 -12.44
C TYR A 165 -24.22 -16.72 -13.84
N ARG A 166 -23.28 -15.94 -14.38
CA ARG A 166 -23.42 -15.37 -15.74
C ARG A 166 -23.44 -16.43 -16.83
N LEU A 167 -22.72 -17.53 -16.65
CA LEU A 167 -22.67 -18.64 -17.62
C LEU A 167 -23.92 -19.51 -17.57
N THR A 168 -24.49 -19.75 -16.39
CA THR A 168 -25.53 -20.78 -16.20
C THR A 168 -26.91 -20.22 -15.85
N GLY A 169 -27.01 -18.98 -15.40
CA GLY A 169 -28.23 -18.40 -14.83
C GLY A 169 -28.65 -19.00 -13.47
N ASN A 170 -27.91 -19.96 -12.92
CA ASN A 170 -28.30 -20.68 -11.71
C ASN A 170 -28.09 -19.84 -10.44
N SER A 171 -29.18 -19.56 -9.73
CA SER A 171 -29.19 -18.73 -8.52
C SER A 171 -28.36 -19.28 -7.35
N LYS A 172 -28.02 -20.58 -7.35
CA LYS A 172 -27.06 -21.17 -6.41
C LYS A 172 -25.75 -20.36 -6.37
N TYR A 173 -25.27 -19.90 -7.51
CA TYR A 173 -23.99 -19.21 -7.58
C TYR A 173 -24.07 -17.76 -7.06
N ILE A 174 -25.17 -17.04 -7.29
CA ILE A 174 -25.33 -15.71 -6.69
C ILE A 174 -25.39 -15.81 -5.16
N TYR A 175 -26.05 -16.85 -4.62
CA TYR A 175 -26.06 -17.13 -3.19
C TYR A 175 -24.64 -17.37 -2.64
N ARG A 176 -23.82 -18.19 -3.32
CA ARG A 176 -22.43 -18.44 -2.91
C ARG A 176 -21.56 -17.17 -2.95
N ALA A 177 -21.76 -16.30 -3.96
CA ALA A 177 -21.09 -15.00 -4.03
C ALA A 177 -21.48 -14.10 -2.84
N GLN A 178 -22.77 -14.06 -2.47
CA GLN A 178 -23.25 -13.32 -1.30
C GLN A 178 -22.64 -13.84 0.02
N ARG A 179 -22.50 -15.16 0.18
CA ARG A 179 -21.82 -15.74 1.35
C ARG A 179 -20.36 -15.32 1.46
N CYS A 180 -19.66 -15.17 0.33
CA CYS A 180 -18.30 -14.61 0.34
C CYS A 180 -18.26 -13.15 0.81
N VAL A 181 -19.31 -12.36 0.53
CA VAL A 181 -19.45 -10.99 1.03
C VAL A 181 -19.72 -10.96 2.53
N GLU A 182 -20.53 -11.88 3.04
CA GLU A 182 -20.78 -12.03 4.49
C GLU A 182 -19.49 -12.34 5.26
N VAL A 183 -18.55 -13.08 4.67
CA VAL A 183 -17.22 -13.29 5.25
C VAL A 183 -16.44 -11.99 5.40
N PHE A 184 -16.63 -10.99 4.53
CA PHE A 184 -16.04 -9.66 4.76
C PHE A 184 -16.69 -8.96 5.95
N TYR A 185 -18.01 -9.04 6.09
CA TYR A 185 -18.70 -8.49 7.26
C TYR A 185 -18.15 -9.13 8.55
N ILE A 186 -18.06 -10.47 8.59
CA ILE A 186 -17.44 -11.18 9.70
C ILE A 186 -16.00 -10.73 9.88
N TYR A 187 -15.16 -10.69 8.85
CA TYR A 187 -13.76 -10.24 8.93
C TYR A 187 -13.61 -8.82 9.50
N PHE A 188 -14.51 -7.90 9.14
CA PHE A 188 -14.51 -6.55 9.70
C PHE A 188 -15.02 -6.49 11.14
N HIS A 189 -15.90 -7.40 11.54
CA HIS A 189 -16.54 -7.46 12.86
C HIS A 189 -15.97 -8.49 13.86
N ALA A 190 -15.12 -9.42 13.41
CA ALA A 190 -14.63 -10.59 14.18
C ALA A 190 -13.67 -10.23 15.32
N GLY A 191 -13.28 -8.97 15.48
CA GLY A 191 -12.55 -8.50 16.67
C GLY A 191 -13.42 -8.35 17.92
N ARG A 192 -14.44 -9.19 18.12
CA ARG A 192 -15.38 -9.13 19.26
C ARG A 192 -15.63 -10.48 19.96
N VAL A 193 -15.03 -11.58 19.49
CA VAL A 193 -15.14 -12.90 20.11
C VAL A 193 -13.73 -13.47 20.23
N GLU A 194 -13.24 -13.62 21.46
CA GLU A 194 -11.87 -13.99 21.80
C GLU A 194 -11.60 -15.50 21.69
N GLU A 195 -10.38 -15.86 21.29
CA GLU A 195 -9.82 -17.21 21.44
C GLU A 195 -9.31 -17.38 22.89
N PRO A 196 -9.32 -18.61 23.45
CA PRO A 196 -8.91 -18.87 24.84
C PRO A 196 -7.42 -18.65 25.15
N TYR A 197 -6.59 -18.39 24.13
CA TYR A 197 -5.16 -18.09 24.28
C TYR A 197 -4.84 -16.66 23.85
N VAL A 198 -4.33 -15.88 24.80
CA VAL A 198 -4.10 -14.44 24.72
C VAL A 198 -2.63 -14.13 24.90
N SER A 199 -2.13 -13.17 24.12
CA SER A 199 -0.83 -12.53 24.32
C SER A 199 -1.02 -11.27 25.15
N ILE A 200 -0.28 -11.11 26.23
CA ILE A 200 -0.34 -9.89 27.05
C ILE A 200 0.50 -8.81 26.37
N THR A 201 -0.14 -7.73 25.93
CA THR A 201 0.55 -6.53 25.45
C THR A 201 0.48 -5.45 26.52
N LYS A 202 1.63 -4.89 26.89
CA LYS A 202 1.69 -3.76 27.82
C LYS A 202 1.61 -2.45 27.03
N LYS A 203 0.57 -1.64 27.27
CA LYS A 203 0.47 -0.28 26.73
C LYS A 203 0.30 0.72 27.86
N ARG A 204 0.97 1.87 27.77
CA ARG A 204 0.82 2.97 28.73
C ARG A 204 -0.45 3.74 28.44
N GLN A 205 -1.28 3.97 29.44
CA GLN A 205 -2.39 4.90 29.30
C GLN A 205 -1.90 6.35 29.26
N MET A 206 -2.68 7.22 28.62
CA MET A 206 -2.38 8.65 28.57
C MET A 206 -2.41 9.27 29.97
N PRO A 207 -1.40 10.06 30.38
CA PRO A 207 -1.36 10.68 31.70
C PRO A 207 -2.59 11.57 31.90
N LYS A 208 -3.45 11.22 32.86
CA LYS A 208 -4.56 12.09 33.27
C LYS A 208 -4.06 13.19 34.20
N ASP A 209 -3.18 12.84 35.16
CA ASP A 209 -2.66 13.73 36.22
C ASP A 209 -1.15 13.57 36.46
N GLY A 210 -0.36 13.36 35.40
CA GLY A 210 1.12 13.23 35.49
C GLY A 210 1.62 11.81 35.77
N TYR A 211 0.75 10.89 36.18
CA TYR A 211 1.05 9.46 36.30
C TYR A 211 0.60 8.71 35.04
N SER A 212 1.49 7.92 34.45
CA SER A 212 1.18 6.96 33.39
C SER A 212 0.99 5.58 34.01
N GLU A 213 -0.20 5.01 33.89
CA GLU A 213 -0.48 3.65 34.31
C GLU A 213 -0.19 2.68 33.15
N GLU A 214 0.63 1.66 33.39
CA GLU A 214 0.84 0.57 32.43
C GLU A 214 -0.36 -0.37 32.50
N VAL A 215 -1.11 -0.46 31.42
CA VAL A 215 -2.24 -1.37 31.30
C VAL A 215 -1.82 -2.57 30.49
N GLU A 216 -1.85 -3.71 31.15
CA GLU A 216 -1.69 -5.01 30.53
C GLU A 216 -3.00 -5.37 29.85
N LYS A 217 -2.98 -5.46 28.52
CA LYS A 217 -4.14 -5.86 27.72
C LYS A 217 -3.86 -7.21 27.08
N GLU A 218 -4.72 -8.17 27.40
CA GLU A 218 -4.81 -9.44 26.69
C GLU A 218 -5.25 -9.18 25.24
N VAL A 219 -4.48 -9.68 24.28
CA VAL A 219 -4.76 -9.58 22.84
C VAL A 219 -4.68 -10.98 22.27
N GLY A 220 -5.80 -11.47 21.74
CA GLY A 220 -5.83 -12.77 21.06
C GLY A 220 -4.88 -12.81 19.87
N GLN A 221 -4.23 -13.95 19.61
CA GLN A 221 -3.28 -14.09 18.49
C GLN A 221 -3.93 -13.79 17.13
N ALA A 222 -5.19 -14.19 16.96
CA ALA A 222 -6.01 -13.84 15.80
C ALA A 222 -6.21 -12.32 15.66
N GLU A 223 -6.45 -11.59 16.74
CA GLU A 223 -6.57 -10.13 16.74
C GLU A 223 -5.25 -9.47 16.34
N GLY A 224 -4.12 -9.96 16.85
CA GLY A 224 -2.77 -9.48 16.47
C GLY A 224 -2.47 -9.68 14.98
N LYS A 225 -2.74 -10.87 14.44
CA LYS A 225 -2.60 -11.15 12.99
C LYS A 225 -3.55 -10.29 12.16
N LEU A 226 -4.82 -10.18 12.55
CA LEU A 226 -5.80 -9.34 11.84
C LEU A 226 -5.42 -7.85 11.88
N CYS A 227 -4.90 -7.37 13.01
CA CYS A 227 -4.41 -6.00 13.16
C CYS A 227 -3.25 -5.73 12.21
N THR A 228 -2.31 -6.67 12.10
CA THR A 228 -1.17 -6.58 11.18
C THR A 228 -1.62 -6.54 9.72
N HIS A 229 -2.55 -7.42 9.34
CA HIS A 229 -3.15 -7.44 7.99
C HIS A 229 -3.95 -6.17 7.68
N ARG A 230 -4.75 -5.68 8.63
CA ARG A 230 -5.53 -4.43 8.50
C ARG A 230 -4.59 -3.22 8.35
N SER A 231 -3.47 -3.22 9.07
CA SER A 231 -2.44 -2.19 8.96
C SER A 231 -1.73 -2.25 7.61
N ALA A 232 -1.44 -3.45 7.09
CA ALA A 232 -0.88 -3.64 5.75
C ALA A 232 -1.84 -3.17 4.66
N PHE A 233 -3.13 -3.55 4.74
CA PHE A 233 -4.17 -3.08 3.83
C PHE A 233 -4.32 -1.55 3.88
N SER A 234 -4.27 -0.96 5.08
CA SER A 234 -4.31 0.49 5.25
C SER A 234 -3.11 1.20 4.64
N ARG A 235 -1.95 0.55 4.53
CA ARG A 235 -0.78 1.10 3.81
C ARG A 235 -0.96 0.99 2.29
N ALA A 236 -1.48 -0.14 1.81
CA ALA A 236 -1.78 -0.34 0.38
C ALA A 236 -2.83 0.67 -0.14
N SER A 237 -3.86 0.99 0.64
CA SER A 237 -4.86 1.98 0.27
C SER A 237 -4.28 3.39 0.13
N VAL A 238 -3.26 3.75 0.93
CA VAL A 238 -2.56 5.05 0.81
C VAL A 238 -1.78 5.10 -0.50
N ILE A 239 -1.09 4.02 -0.85
CA ILE A 239 -0.32 3.93 -2.10
C ILE A 239 -1.26 4.07 -3.31
N GLN A 240 -2.38 3.36 -3.32
CA GLN A 240 -3.38 3.45 -4.39
C GLN A 240 -3.97 4.87 -4.53
N ALA A 241 -4.28 5.52 -3.40
CA ALA A 241 -4.86 6.86 -3.41
C ALA A 241 -3.91 7.92 -4.01
N PHE A 242 -2.62 7.88 -3.69
CA PHE A 242 -1.66 8.86 -4.20
C PHE A 242 -1.08 8.53 -5.57
N LEU A 243 -0.76 7.26 -5.85
CA LEU A 243 -0.19 6.87 -7.16
C LEU A 243 -1.26 6.72 -8.26
N GLY A 244 -2.51 6.43 -7.89
CA GLY A 244 -3.62 6.29 -8.83
C GLY A 244 -4.47 7.55 -8.93
N SER A 245 -5.08 7.97 -7.83
CA SER A 245 -6.13 9.00 -7.87
C SER A 245 -5.59 10.43 -8.04
N ALA A 246 -4.38 10.76 -7.57
CA ALA A 246 -3.82 12.10 -7.73
C ALA A 246 -3.44 12.46 -9.19
N PRO A 247 -2.75 11.58 -9.95
CA PRO A 247 -2.55 11.80 -11.39
C PRO A 247 -3.87 11.86 -12.16
N GLN A 248 -4.83 10.99 -11.83
CA GLN A 248 -6.16 10.98 -12.46
C GLN A 248 -6.91 12.30 -12.25
N LEU A 249 -6.95 12.79 -11.00
CA LEU A 249 -7.57 14.08 -10.68
C LEU A 249 -6.89 15.23 -11.42
N THR A 250 -5.56 15.25 -11.42
CA THR A 250 -4.76 16.29 -12.09
C THR A 250 -5.05 16.32 -13.60
N LEU A 251 -5.05 15.15 -14.25
CA LEU A 251 -5.31 15.03 -15.68
C LEU A 251 -6.76 15.42 -16.03
N GLN A 252 -7.74 14.95 -15.27
CA GLN A 252 -9.15 15.28 -15.52
C GLN A 252 -9.40 16.78 -15.36
N LEU A 253 -8.84 17.41 -14.33
CA LEU A 253 -8.96 18.84 -14.11
C LEU A 253 -8.26 19.63 -15.23
N TYR A 254 -7.10 19.18 -15.69
CA TYR A 254 -6.39 19.78 -16.82
C TYR A 254 -7.20 19.76 -18.12
N ILE A 255 -7.81 18.62 -18.44
CA ILE A 255 -8.69 18.49 -19.62
C ILE A 255 -9.90 19.42 -19.49
N CYS A 256 -10.51 19.53 -18.31
CA CYS A 256 -11.64 20.45 -18.07
C CYS A 256 -11.23 21.91 -18.29
N VAL A 257 -10.03 22.31 -17.84
CA VAL A 257 -9.50 23.66 -18.07
C VAL A 257 -9.28 23.92 -19.55
N LEU A 258 -8.73 22.96 -20.30
CA LEU A 258 -8.49 23.12 -21.74
C LEU A 258 -9.77 23.11 -22.58
N GLN A 259 -10.75 22.26 -22.24
CA GLN A 259 -11.98 22.10 -23.01
C GLN A 259 -13.07 23.11 -22.65
N GLN A 260 -12.89 23.90 -21.57
CA GLN A 260 -13.86 24.87 -21.04
C GLN A 260 -15.25 24.29 -20.72
N GLU A 261 -15.40 22.96 -20.74
CA GLU A 261 -16.64 22.27 -20.45
C GLU A 261 -16.47 21.32 -19.27
N ILE A 262 -17.39 21.46 -18.31
CA ILE A 262 -17.48 20.60 -17.15
C ILE A 262 -18.73 19.74 -17.31
N THR A 263 -18.55 18.49 -17.78
CA THR A 263 -19.65 17.53 -17.80
C THR A 263 -19.92 16.98 -16.39
N ALA A 264 -21.17 16.67 -16.09
CA ALA A 264 -21.56 16.13 -14.78
C ALA A 264 -20.76 14.88 -14.39
N ALA A 265 -20.53 13.98 -15.35
CA ALA A 265 -19.73 12.76 -15.12
C ALA A 265 -18.28 13.08 -14.72
N ARG A 266 -17.62 14.05 -15.38
CA ARG A 266 -16.25 14.45 -15.03
C ARG A 266 -16.20 15.09 -13.64
N SER A 267 -17.15 15.94 -13.30
CA SER A 267 -17.26 16.50 -11.94
C SER A 267 -17.35 15.41 -10.88
N ILE A 268 -18.19 14.39 -11.11
CA ILE A 268 -18.34 13.26 -10.19
C ILE A 268 -17.01 12.50 -10.04
N PHE A 269 -16.33 12.16 -11.14
CA PHE A 269 -15.04 11.45 -11.07
C PHE A 269 -13.92 12.26 -10.42
N MET A 270 -13.87 13.57 -10.65
CA MET A 270 -12.92 14.46 -9.99
C MET A 270 -13.17 14.53 -8.48
N VAL A 271 -14.43 14.69 -8.06
CA VAL A 271 -14.80 14.69 -6.63
C VAL A 271 -14.47 13.36 -5.98
N LEU A 272 -14.80 12.23 -6.61
CA LEU A 272 -14.47 10.89 -6.10
C LEU A 272 -12.96 10.68 -6.00
N SER A 273 -12.20 11.15 -6.98
CA SER A 273 -10.73 11.08 -6.96
C SER A 273 -10.16 11.93 -5.82
N LEU A 274 -10.64 13.15 -5.62
CA LEU A 274 -10.24 14.01 -4.50
C LEU A 274 -10.56 13.35 -3.15
N LEU A 275 -11.78 12.83 -2.97
CA LEU A 275 -12.20 12.14 -1.76
C LEU A 275 -11.33 10.90 -1.48
N SER A 276 -10.94 10.16 -2.53
CA SER A 276 -10.04 9.02 -2.40
C SER A 276 -8.65 9.43 -1.90
N ILE A 277 -8.06 10.49 -2.46
CA ILE A 277 -6.75 11.01 -2.04
C ILE A 277 -6.81 11.53 -0.60
N VAL A 278 -7.84 12.31 -0.26
CA VAL A 278 -8.05 12.85 1.09
C VAL A 278 -8.23 11.72 2.11
N TYR A 279 -9.01 10.69 1.77
CA TYR A 279 -9.16 9.51 2.62
C TYR A 279 -7.84 8.77 2.84
N GLY A 280 -7.04 8.59 1.79
CA GLY A 280 -5.68 8.05 1.87
C GLY A 280 -4.79 8.88 2.81
N ALA A 281 -4.76 10.20 2.61
CA ALA A 281 -4.00 11.13 3.45
C ALA A 281 -4.44 11.11 4.93
N LEU A 282 -5.74 11.06 5.19
CA LEU A 282 -6.33 10.93 6.52
C LEU A 282 -5.89 9.63 7.20
N ARG A 283 -6.03 8.50 6.51
CA ARG A 283 -5.60 7.18 7.04
C ARG A 283 -4.10 7.15 7.32
N CYS A 284 -3.30 7.75 6.44
CA CYS A 284 -1.86 7.90 6.64
C CYS A 284 -1.55 8.75 7.89
N ASN A 285 -2.24 9.88 8.08
CA ASN A 285 -2.11 10.73 9.26
C ASN A 285 -2.41 9.96 10.56
N ILE A 286 -3.53 9.23 10.60
CA ILE A 286 -3.90 8.46 11.80
C ILE A 286 -2.93 7.32 12.06
N LEU A 287 -2.50 6.61 11.02
CA LEU A 287 -1.51 5.54 11.14
C LEU A 287 -0.17 6.08 11.64
N ALA A 288 0.28 7.23 11.14
CA ALA A 288 1.52 7.86 11.58
C ALA A 288 1.47 8.22 13.08
N ILE A 289 0.35 8.75 13.57
CA ILE A 289 0.17 9.05 14.99
C ILE A 289 0.25 7.76 15.82
N LYS A 290 -0.45 6.70 15.39
CA LYS A 290 -0.43 5.41 16.09
C LYS A 290 0.95 4.77 16.13
N ILE A 291 1.71 4.84 15.04
CA ILE A 291 3.10 4.32 15.00
C ILE A 291 4.02 5.19 15.87
N LYS A 292 3.85 6.51 15.82
CA LYS A 292 4.68 7.46 16.59
C LYS A 292 4.51 7.29 18.10
N TYR A 293 3.31 6.91 18.53
CA TYR A 293 2.94 6.73 19.94
C TYR A 293 2.49 5.29 20.21
N ASP A 294 3.17 4.29 19.64
CA ASP A 294 2.74 2.88 19.75
C ASP A 294 2.79 2.36 21.19
N ASP A 295 3.69 2.92 22.01
CA ASP A 295 3.79 2.61 23.45
C ASP A 295 2.53 3.03 24.24
N TYR A 296 1.66 3.83 23.65
CA TYR A 296 0.47 4.37 24.28
C TYR A 296 -0.83 3.87 23.65
N ASP A 297 -1.89 3.78 24.44
CA ASP A 297 -3.22 3.52 23.89
C ASP A 297 -3.83 4.81 23.29
N VAL A 298 -3.72 4.93 21.96
CA VAL A 298 -4.15 6.12 21.22
C VAL A 298 -5.57 5.96 20.69
N SER A 299 -6.53 6.56 21.39
CA SER A 299 -7.90 6.74 20.90
C SER A 299 -8.08 8.09 20.19
N VAL A 300 -8.59 8.05 18.96
CA VAL A 300 -8.79 9.26 18.14
C VAL A 300 -10.27 9.65 18.15
N LYS A 301 -10.58 10.87 18.60
CA LYS A 301 -11.95 11.39 18.66
C LYS A 301 -12.52 11.71 17.26
N PRO A 302 -13.86 11.62 17.05
CA PRO A 302 -14.48 11.96 15.76
C PRO A 302 -14.14 13.37 15.25
N ALA A 303 -14.06 14.36 16.14
CA ALA A 303 -13.68 15.73 15.79
C ALA A 303 -12.27 15.81 15.17
N ALA A 304 -11.34 14.95 15.59
CA ALA A 304 -9.99 14.89 15.04
C ALA A 304 -9.99 14.38 13.59
N TYR A 305 -10.85 13.39 13.28
CA TYR A 305 -11.03 12.92 11.90
C TYR A 305 -11.57 14.01 10.99
N LEU A 306 -12.60 14.74 11.44
CA LEU A 306 -13.16 15.85 10.68
C LEU A 306 -12.13 16.97 10.43
N CYS A 307 -11.37 17.32 11.47
CA CYS A 307 -10.35 18.36 11.37
C CYS A 307 -9.23 17.97 10.38
N ILE A 308 -8.72 16.74 10.45
CA ILE A 308 -7.73 16.23 9.48
C ILE A 308 -8.34 16.17 8.08
N PHE A 309 -9.59 15.73 7.94
CA PHE A 309 -10.26 15.67 6.64
C PHE A 309 -10.32 17.05 5.97
N MET A 310 -10.72 18.09 6.71
CA MET A 310 -10.77 19.46 6.19
C MET A 310 -9.36 19.98 5.87
N TRP A 311 -8.40 19.80 6.78
CA TRP A 311 -7.00 20.14 6.56
C TRP A 311 -6.47 19.53 5.24
N ARG A 312 -6.60 18.21 5.06
CA ARG A 312 -6.09 17.51 3.87
C ARG A 312 -6.86 17.87 2.60
N SER A 313 -8.17 18.09 2.70
CA SER A 313 -8.99 18.50 1.54
C SER A 313 -8.51 19.83 0.97
N PHE A 314 -8.38 20.86 1.81
CA PHE A 314 -7.94 22.17 1.35
C PHE A 314 -6.47 22.18 0.88
N GLU A 315 -5.59 21.47 1.58
CA GLU A 315 -4.17 21.36 1.20
C GLU A 315 -4.02 20.77 -0.21
N ILE A 316 -4.63 19.61 -0.45
CA ILE A 316 -4.48 18.84 -1.69
C ILE A 316 -5.25 19.49 -2.85
N ALA A 317 -6.50 19.90 -2.63
CA ALA A 317 -7.32 20.52 -3.67
C ALA A 317 -6.65 21.80 -4.20
N THR A 318 -6.12 22.63 -3.30
CA THR A 318 -5.40 23.85 -3.69
C THR A 318 -4.16 23.49 -4.50
N ARG A 319 -3.34 22.55 -4.03
CA ARG A 319 -2.09 22.19 -4.70
C ARG A 319 -2.33 21.64 -6.11
N VAL A 320 -3.28 20.72 -6.27
CA VAL A 320 -3.62 20.15 -7.58
C VAL A 320 -4.13 21.24 -8.52
N THR A 321 -5.02 22.12 -8.04
CA THR A 321 -5.58 23.20 -8.86
C THR A 321 -4.50 24.19 -9.32
N VAL A 322 -3.61 24.61 -8.42
CA VAL A 322 -2.50 25.52 -8.75
C VAL A 322 -1.57 24.92 -9.82
N LEU A 323 -1.19 23.65 -9.68
CA LEU A 323 -0.36 22.97 -10.66
C LEU A 323 -1.04 22.86 -12.03
N VAL A 324 -2.33 22.54 -12.05
CA VAL A 324 -3.12 22.43 -13.28
C VAL A 324 -3.23 23.79 -13.98
N LEU A 325 -3.58 24.85 -13.24
CA LEU A 325 -3.65 26.21 -13.78
C LEU A 325 -2.29 26.66 -14.33
N PHE A 326 -1.21 26.46 -13.59
CA PHE A 326 0.12 26.77 -14.10
C PHE A 326 0.44 26.01 -15.39
N SER A 327 0.13 24.71 -15.43
CA SER A 327 0.41 23.86 -16.59
C SER A 327 -0.40 24.19 -17.83
N SER A 328 -1.58 24.79 -17.70
CA SER A 328 -2.40 25.17 -18.86
C SER A 328 -1.82 26.34 -19.64
N VAL A 329 -0.93 27.12 -19.03
CA VAL A 329 -0.28 28.29 -19.65
C VAL A 329 1.19 28.03 -19.95
N LEU A 330 1.92 27.39 -19.03
CA LEU A 330 3.36 27.15 -19.13
C LEU A 330 3.69 25.65 -19.09
N GLN A 331 3.28 24.93 -20.13
CA GLN A 331 3.39 23.47 -20.23
C GLN A 331 4.83 22.97 -20.05
N ILE A 332 5.80 23.54 -20.77
CA ILE A 332 7.21 23.11 -20.73
C ILE A 332 7.82 23.33 -19.34
N TRP A 333 7.48 24.43 -18.67
CA TRP A 333 8.02 24.78 -17.35
C TRP A 333 7.41 23.96 -16.20
N THR A 334 6.32 23.25 -16.44
CA THR A 334 5.71 22.38 -15.44
C THR A 334 6.64 21.22 -15.08
N LEU A 335 7.34 20.65 -16.07
CA LEU A 335 8.24 19.52 -15.84
C LEU A 335 9.41 19.88 -14.91
N PRO A 336 10.16 20.97 -15.11
CA PRO A 336 11.16 21.43 -14.14
C PRO A 336 10.60 21.65 -12.73
N VAL A 337 9.45 22.31 -12.59
CA VAL A 337 8.82 22.56 -11.27
C VAL A 337 8.53 21.24 -10.54
N VAL A 338 7.95 20.27 -11.24
CA VAL A 338 7.64 18.95 -10.70
C VAL A 338 8.91 18.18 -10.34
N LEU A 339 9.91 18.15 -11.22
CA LEU A 339 11.16 17.42 -11.01
C LEU A 339 11.97 18.01 -9.84
N VAL A 340 12.09 19.33 -9.74
CA VAL A 340 12.81 19.99 -8.63
C VAL A 340 12.17 19.63 -7.29
N ASN A 341 10.84 19.70 -7.21
CA ASN A 341 10.12 19.27 -6.01
C ASN A 341 10.35 17.78 -5.71
N PHE A 342 10.15 16.92 -6.70
CA PHE A 342 10.25 15.48 -6.54
C PHE A 342 11.65 15.07 -6.07
N PHE A 343 12.69 15.51 -6.77
CA PHE A 343 14.07 15.20 -6.41
C PHE A 343 14.48 15.84 -5.09
N GLY A 344 13.99 17.04 -4.76
CA GLY A 344 14.20 17.67 -3.47
C GLY A 344 13.72 16.78 -2.31
N PHE A 345 12.49 16.29 -2.37
CA PHE A 345 11.96 15.38 -1.34
C PHE A 345 12.55 13.97 -1.39
N PHE A 346 12.92 13.49 -2.58
CA PHE A 346 13.54 12.18 -2.76
C PHE A 346 14.93 12.15 -2.11
N PHE A 347 15.81 13.09 -2.44
CA PHE A 347 17.19 13.10 -1.98
C PHE A 347 17.36 13.61 -0.54
N TYR A 348 16.43 14.41 -0.01
CA TYR A 348 16.57 14.98 1.33
C TYR A 348 16.82 13.92 2.44
N PRO A 349 16.05 12.81 2.55
CA PRO A 349 16.34 11.75 3.51
C PRO A 349 17.70 11.07 3.29
N TRP A 350 18.14 10.93 2.03
CA TRP A 350 19.44 10.34 1.68
C TRP A 350 20.61 11.24 2.07
N ILE A 351 20.47 12.55 1.88
CA ILE A 351 21.48 13.53 2.30
C ILE A 351 21.65 13.48 3.83
N LEU A 352 20.54 13.46 4.58
CA LEU A 352 20.60 13.32 6.04
C LEU A 352 21.22 12.00 6.49
N PHE A 353 20.93 10.91 5.77
CA PHE A 353 21.52 9.61 6.02
C PHE A 353 23.03 9.60 5.81
N TRP A 354 23.50 10.08 4.65
CA TRP A 354 24.93 10.15 4.33
C TRP A 354 25.69 11.09 5.28
N GLN A 355 25.07 12.21 5.68
CA GLN A 355 25.65 13.12 6.69
C GLN A 355 25.79 12.44 8.06
N SER A 356 24.85 11.57 8.42
CA SER A 356 24.86 10.87 9.71
C SER A 356 25.89 9.73 9.80
N LYS A 357 26.52 9.33 8.69
CA LYS A 357 27.51 8.23 8.61
C LYS A 357 27.07 6.93 9.28
N SER A 358 25.77 6.70 9.40
CA SER A 358 25.19 5.54 10.08
C SER A 358 25.15 4.33 9.13
N PRO A 359 25.29 3.09 9.64
CA PRO A 359 25.10 1.88 8.84
C PRO A 359 23.63 1.74 8.40
N PHE A 360 23.38 0.84 7.43
CA PHE A 360 22.01 0.53 7.01
C PHE A 360 21.21 -0.11 8.16
N PRO A 361 19.86 0.02 8.16
CA PRO A 361 19.02 -0.56 9.21
C PRO A 361 19.13 -2.10 9.24
N GLU A 362 19.62 -2.66 10.35
CA GLU A 362 19.86 -4.11 10.51
C GLU A 362 18.58 -4.95 10.36
N ASN A 363 17.41 -4.42 10.76
CA ASN A 363 16.14 -5.15 10.72
C ASN A 363 15.70 -5.53 9.29
N ILE A 364 16.11 -4.74 8.29
CA ILE A 364 15.75 -4.97 6.88
C ILE A 364 16.82 -5.81 6.20
N GLU A 365 18.09 -5.60 6.55
CA GLU A 365 19.23 -6.40 6.03
C GLU A 365 19.18 -7.87 6.46
N LYS A 366 18.58 -8.19 7.62
CA LYS A 366 18.36 -9.60 8.03
C LYS A 366 17.31 -10.32 7.18
N ALA A 367 16.38 -9.60 6.57
CA ALA A 367 15.31 -10.16 5.74
C ALA A 367 15.62 -10.12 4.23
N LEU A 368 16.51 -9.22 3.80
CA LEU A 368 16.80 -8.93 2.38
C LEU A 368 18.31 -8.71 2.17
N SER A 369 18.81 -9.05 0.98
CA SER A 369 20.19 -8.71 0.59
C SER A 369 20.41 -7.19 0.63
N ARG A 370 21.67 -6.73 0.77
CA ARG A 370 22.00 -5.28 0.77
C ARG A 370 21.42 -4.53 -0.43
N VAL A 371 21.39 -5.18 -1.59
CA VAL A 371 20.77 -4.66 -2.81
C VAL A 371 19.25 -4.57 -2.64
N GLY A 372 18.61 -5.60 -2.10
CA GLY A 372 17.18 -5.61 -1.78
C GLY A 372 16.78 -4.51 -0.79
N THR A 373 17.54 -4.33 0.29
CA THR A 373 17.34 -3.24 1.26
C THR A 373 17.43 -1.87 0.59
N THR A 374 18.44 -1.67 -0.26
CA THR A 374 18.60 -0.41 -1.01
C THR A 374 17.40 -0.14 -1.92
N ILE A 375 16.92 -1.16 -2.64
CA ILE A 375 15.73 -1.05 -3.50
C ILE A 375 14.49 -0.66 -2.68
N VAL A 376 14.27 -1.31 -1.53
CA VAL A 376 13.13 -1.01 -0.65
C VAL A 376 13.20 0.43 -0.13
N LEU A 377 14.38 0.90 0.29
CA LEU A 377 14.57 2.28 0.74
C LEU A 377 14.37 3.30 -0.40
N CYS A 378 14.81 2.98 -1.62
CA CYS A 378 14.54 3.78 -2.81
C CYS A 378 13.03 3.86 -3.11
N LEU A 379 12.31 2.74 -3.05
CA LEU A 379 10.85 2.73 -3.26
C LEU A 379 10.11 3.50 -2.16
N LEU A 380 10.56 3.39 -0.91
CA LEU A 380 9.99 4.13 0.22
C LEU A 380 10.20 5.64 0.05
N THR A 381 11.41 6.07 -0.31
CA THR A 381 11.74 7.48 -0.53
C THR A 381 11.07 8.04 -1.78
N PHE A 382 10.88 7.23 -2.83
CA PHE A 382 10.06 7.56 -4.00
C PHE A 382 8.61 7.85 -3.61
N LEU A 383 7.99 6.97 -2.82
CA LEU A 383 6.62 7.18 -2.32
C LEU A 383 6.53 8.40 -1.41
N TYR A 384 7.50 8.59 -0.52
CA TYR A 384 7.60 9.77 0.34
C TYR A 384 7.68 11.06 -0.49
N ALA A 385 8.49 11.09 -1.55
CA ALA A 385 8.57 12.23 -2.46
C ALA A 385 7.25 12.48 -3.19
N GLY A 386 6.61 11.43 -3.70
CA GLY A 386 5.31 11.51 -4.35
C GLY A 386 4.21 12.08 -3.45
N ILE A 387 4.16 11.68 -2.17
CA ILE A 387 3.19 12.22 -1.21
C ILE A 387 3.50 13.70 -0.92
N ASN A 388 4.76 14.03 -0.58
CA ASN A 388 5.17 15.40 -0.23
C ASN A 388 5.06 16.39 -1.39
N MET A 389 4.98 15.92 -2.64
CA MET A 389 4.67 16.76 -3.80
C MET A 389 3.26 17.38 -3.72
N PHE A 390 2.30 16.65 -3.13
CA PHE A 390 0.90 17.08 -3.03
C PHE A 390 0.51 17.56 -1.63
N CYS A 391 1.01 16.90 -0.57
CA CYS A 391 0.69 17.24 0.82
C CYS A 391 1.78 16.80 1.80
N TRP A 392 1.88 17.46 2.94
CA TRP A 392 2.83 17.10 3.99
C TRP A 392 2.68 15.63 4.43
N SER A 393 3.72 14.81 4.28
CA SER A 393 3.68 13.43 4.75
C SER A 393 3.63 13.39 6.28
N ALA A 394 2.64 12.69 6.82
CA ALA A 394 2.53 12.45 8.26
C ALA A 394 3.71 11.60 8.80
N VAL A 395 4.16 10.66 7.97
CA VAL A 395 5.29 9.79 8.24
C VAL A 395 6.55 10.47 7.71
N GLN A 396 7.40 10.92 8.62
CA GLN A 396 8.68 11.53 8.28
C GLN A 396 9.74 10.44 8.21
N VAL A 397 10.27 10.20 7.01
CA VAL A 397 11.26 9.16 6.77
C VAL A 397 12.61 9.56 7.37
N LYS A 398 13.22 8.65 8.12
CA LYS A 398 14.53 8.81 8.73
C LYS A 398 15.31 7.51 8.56
N LEU A 399 16.18 7.47 7.55
CA LEU A 399 16.83 6.23 7.09
C LEU A 399 17.87 5.65 8.07
N ASN A 400 18.38 6.47 9.01
CA ASN A 400 19.31 6.03 10.05
C ASN A 400 18.60 5.49 11.32
N ASP A 401 17.27 5.49 11.33
CA ASP A 401 16.47 4.96 12.43
C ASP A 401 16.02 3.52 12.08
N PRO A 402 16.13 2.55 13.00
CA PRO A 402 15.68 1.17 12.74
C PRO A 402 14.20 1.08 12.38
N ASP A 403 13.35 2.00 12.85
CA ASP A 403 11.92 2.05 12.51
C ASP A 403 11.65 2.84 11.22
N LEU A 404 12.69 3.40 10.58
CA LEU A 404 12.64 4.27 9.40
C LEU A 404 11.78 5.54 9.54
N ILE A 405 11.24 5.79 10.74
CA ILE A 405 10.25 6.83 11.02
C ILE A 405 10.79 7.74 12.11
N ASN A 406 10.79 9.04 11.84
CA ASN A 406 11.16 10.02 12.83
C ASN A 406 10.06 10.15 13.91
N LYS A 407 10.32 9.62 15.11
CA LYS A 407 9.45 9.75 16.28
C LYS A 407 9.50 11.14 16.96
N SER A 408 10.44 12.01 16.59
CA SER A 408 10.48 13.39 17.14
C SER A 408 9.48 14.30 16.43
N GLN A 409 8.81 15.19 17.19
CA GLN A 409 8.00 16.26 16.61
C GLN A 409 8.90 17.46 16.34
N ASN A 410 9.06 17.85 15.07
CA ASN A 410 9.89 18.98 14.69
C ASN A 410 9.03 20.08 14.03
N TRP A 411 8.65 21.08 14.84
CA TRP A 411 7.82 22.21 14.43
C TRP A 411 8.50 23.10 13.38
N TYR A 412 9.82 23.22 13.43
CA TYR A 412 10.59 23.99 12.44
C TYR A 412 10.44 23.40 11.03
N ARG A 413 10.64 22.09 10.88
CA ARG A 413 10.49 21.41 9.57
C ARG A 413 9.07 21.55 9.01
N LEU A 414 8.06 21.41 9.87
CA LEU A 414 6.67 21.60 9.50
C LEU A 414 6.43 23.04 8.99
N THR A 415 6.90 24.03 9.73
CA THR A 415 6.75 25.46 9.39
C THR A 415 7.43 25.78 8.07
N VAL A 416 8.68 25.36 7.89
CA VAL A 416 9.44 25.58 6.64
C VAL A 416 8.72 24.97 5.45
N TYR A 417 8.19 23.76 5.57
CA TYR A 417 7.44 23.12 4.49
C TYR A 417 6.21 23.93 4.07
N TYR A 418 5.35 24.31 5.02
CA TYR A 418 4.12 25.06 4.71
C TYR A 418 4.42 26.47 4.18
N MET A 419 5.47 27.12 4.67
CA MET A 419 5.90 28.43 4.17
C MET A 419 6.46 28.34 2.75
N LEU A 420 7.39 27.41 2.48
CA LEU A 420 7.93 27.22 1.13
C LEU A 420 6.83 26.85 0.13
N ARG A 421 5.90 25.98 0.54
CA ARG A 421 4.77 25.57 -0.30
C ARG A 421 3.80 26.71 -0.56
N PHE A 422 3.53 27.56 0.42
CA PHE A 422 2.73 28.77 0.23
C PHE A 422 3.38 29.71 -0.79
N ILE A 423 4.68 29.99 -0.62
CA ILE A 423 5.45 30.86 -1.54
C ILE A 423 5.44 30.29 -2.96
N GLU A 424 5.69 28.99 -3.11
CA GLU A 424 5.66 28.33 -4.42
C GLU A 424 4.27 28.39 -5.04
N ASN A 425 3.19 28.08 -4.30
CA ASN A 425 1.84 28.15 -4.83
C ASN A 425 1.48 29.59 -5.26
N ALA A 426 1.87 30.60 -4.49
CA ALA A 426 1.69 32.00 -4.83
C ALA A 426 2.48 32.38 -6.10
N PHE A 427 3.72 31.92 -6.23
CA PHE A 427 4.54 32.14 -7.41
C PHE A 427 3.94 31.49 -8.67
N LEU A 428 3.50 30.24 -8.58
CA LEU A 428 2.89 29.52 -9.71
C LEU A 428 1.57 30.19 -10.13
N LEU A 429 0.75 30.63 -9.18
CA LEU A 429 -0.46 31.41 -9.45
C LEU A 429 -0.15 32.77 -10.08
N LEU A 430 0.90 33.45 -9.62
CA LEU A 430 1.34 34.73 -10.20
C LEU A 430 1.78 34.54 -11.65
N MET A 431 2.59 33.51 -11.93
CA MET A 431 3.01 33.18 -13.29
C MET A 431 1.81 32.85 -14.18
N TRP A 432 0.87 32.03 -13.68
CA TRP A 432 -0.39 31.79 -14.38
C TRP A 432 -1.17 33.08 -14.65
N TYR A 433 -1.28 33.96 -13.65
CA TYR A 433 -2.00 35.23 -13.76
C TYR A 433 -1.40 36.15 -14.82
N ILE A 434 -0.06 36.25 -14.91
CA ILE A 434 0.65 37.12 -15.86
C ILE A 434 0.52 36.61 -17.30
N TYR A 435 0.67 35.31 -17.50
CA TYR A 435 0.72 34.71 -18.84
C TYR A 435 -0.65 34.20 -19.32
N ARG A 436 -1.73 34.43 -18.57
CA ARG A 436 -3.08 33.98 -18.98
C ARG A 436 -3.48 34.62 -20.31
N THR A 437 -4.06 33.82 -21.21
CA THR A 437 -4.64 34.28 -22.47
C THR A 437 -6.12 34.68 -22.28
N ASP A 438 -6.74 35.28 -23.31
CA ASP A 438 -8.15 35.75 -23.28
C ASP A 438 -9.19 34.63 -23.01
N ILE A 439 -8.76 33.37 -23.02
CA ILE A 439 -9.52 32.15 -22.69
C ILE A 439 -10.14 32.21 -21.28
N TYR A 440 -9.58 33.01 -20.37
CA TYR A 440 -10.04 33.14 -18.98
C TYR A 440 -11.00 34.31 -18.72
N LEU A 441 -11.56 34.94 -19.76
CA LEU A 441 -12.48 36.09 -19.64
C LEU A 441 -13.73 35.80 -18.77
N TYR A 442 -14.17 34.54 -18.71
CA TYR A 442 -15.38 34.13 -17.98
C TYR A 442 -15.15 33.87 -16.47
N VAL A 443 -13.91 33.82 -16.02
CA VAL A 443 -13.56 33.62 -14.61
C VAL A 443 -12.98 34.93 -14.09
N CYS A 444 -13.47 35.42 -12.95
CA CYS A 444 -12.80 36.51 -12.24
C CYS A 444 -11.44 36.00 -11.71
N ALA A 445 -10.42 36.04 -12.57
CA ALA A 445 -9.09 35.49 -12.29
C ALA A 445 -8.47 36.04 -10.98
N PRO A 446 -8.61 37.33 -10.62
CA PRO A 446 -8.16 37.82 -9.32
C PRO A 446 -8.88 37.14 -8.14
N LEU A 447 -10.20 36.91 -8.27
CA LEU A 447 -10.99 36.23 -7.23
C LEU A 447 -10.57 34.77 -7.09
N LEU A 448 -10.29 34.08 -8.20
CA LEU A 448 -9.82 32.69 -8.17
C LEU A 448 -8.44 32.57 -7.48
N VAL A 449 -7.50 33.45 -7.81
CA VAL A 449 -6.18 33.50 -7.13
C VAL A 449 -6.36 33.72 -5.63
N LEU A 450 -7.18 34.70 -5.25
CA LEU A 450 -7.46 35.00 -3.84
C LEU A 450 -8.11 33.81 -3.13
N GLN A 451 -9.09 33.15 -3.76
CA GLN A 451 -9.79 31.99 -3.22
C GLN A 451 -8.83 30.82 -2.98
N LEU A 452 -7.89 30.56 -3.90
CA LEU A 452 -6.90 29.49 -3.74
C LEU A 452 -5.89 29.78 -2.63
N LEU A 453 -5.44 31.04 -2.49
CA LEU A 453 -4.57 31.44 -1.39
C LEU A 453 -5.29 31.32 -0.04
N ILE A 454 -6.54 31.80 0.05
CA ILE A 454 -7.37 31.66 1.26
C ILE A 454 -7.61 30.19 1.58
N ALA A 455 -7.90 29.34 0.58
CA ALA A 455 -8.09 27.91 0.79
C ALA A 455 -6.84 27.25 1.39
N TYR A 456 -5.64 27.60 0.93
CA TYR A 456 -4.40 27.10 1.54
C TYR A 456 -4.22 27.59 2.98
N CYS A 457 -4.53 28.87 3.26
CA CYS A 457 -4.51 29.40 4.63
C CYS A 457 -5.52 28.67 5.54
N MET A 458 -6.69 28.31 5.03
CA MET A 458 -7.66 27.48 5.74
C MET A 458 -7.11 26.09 6.04
N ALA A 459 -6.34 25.49 5.12
CA ALA A 459 -5.66 24.22 5.39
C ALA A 459 -4.69 24.32 6.58
N ILE A 460 -3.89 25.38 6.63
CA ILE A 460 -2.99 25.67 7.75
C ILE A 460 -3.79 25.90 9.04
N LEU A 461 -4.89 26.65 8.99
CA LEU A 461 -5.75 26.88 10.14
C LEU A 461 -6.27 25.56 10.72
N PHE A 462 -6.83 24.67 9.89
CA PHE A 462 -7.30 23.37 10.34
C PHE A 462 -6.16 22.48 10.87
N MET A 463 -4.97 22.55 10.28
CA MET A 463 -3.78 21.89 10.85
C MET A 463 -3.49 22.38 12.27
N LEU A 464 -3.47 23.70 12.49
CA LEU A 464 -3.19 24.30 13.79
C LEU A 464 -4.28 23.94 14.80
N VAL A 465 -5.56 24.00 14.41
CA VAL A 465 -6.69 23.56 15.24
C VAL A 465 -6.54 22.08 15.61
N PHE A 466 -6.16 21.23 14.66
CA PHE A 466 -5.95 19.81 14.91
C PHE A 466 -4.89 19.60 16.00
N TYR A 467 -3.69 20.18 15.83
CA TYR A 467 -2.63 20.00 16.81
C TYR A 467 -2.95 20.64 18.16
N GLN A 468 -3.64 21.79 18.18
CA GLN A 468 -3.94 22.53 19.41
C GLN A 468 -5.09 21.92 20.21
N PHE A 469 -6.10 21.34 19.57
CA PHE A 469 -7.32 20.92 20.24
C PHE A 469 -7.70 19.45 20.03
N CYS A 470 -7.36 18.87 18.88
CA CYS A 470 -7.86 17.55 18.50
C CYS A 470 -6.80 16.44 18.53
N HIS A 471 -5.52 16.77 18.71
CA HIS A 471 -4.44 15.78 18.73
C HIS A 471 -4.54 14.89 19.98
N PRO A 472 -4.61 13.55 19.84
CA PRO A 472 -4.89 12.64 20.95
C PRO A 472 -3.77 12.65 22.00
N CYS A 473 -2.52 12.85 21.59
CA CYS A 473 -1.35 12.83 22.47
C CYS A 473 -0.83 14.23 22.82
N LYS A 474 -1.69 15.27 22.81
CA LYS A 474 -1.27 16.67 23.06
C LYS A 474 -0.47 16.84 24.37
N LYS A 475 -0.86 16.12 25.43
CA LYS A 475 -0.20 16.20 26.75
C LYS A 475 1.26 15.73 26.75
N LEU A 476 1.69 15.01 25.72
CA LEU A 476 3.07 14.54 25.56
C LEU A 476 3.96 15.53 24.80
N PHE A 477 3.44 16.68 24.36
CA PHE A 477 4.25 17.70 23.71
C PHE A 477 5.06 18.47 24.75
N SER A 478 6.39 18.51 24.57
CA SER A 478 7.33 19.20 25.45
C SER A 478 7.28 20.73 25.36
N SER A 479 6.67 21.28 24.31
CA SER A 479 6.50 22.72 24.09
C SER A 479 5.09 22.99 23.55
N SER A 480 4.52 24.14 23.91
CA SER A 480 3.26 24.56 23.30
C SER A 480 3.47 24.84 21.80
N ILE A 481 2.43 24.64 20.98
CA ILE A 481 2.49 24.87 19.53
C ILE A 481 2.90 26.31 19.23
N THR A 482 2.39 27.24 20.03
CA THR A 482 2.72 28.66 19.98
C THR A 482 4.21 28.91 20.21
N GLU A 483 4.83 28.30 21.22
CA GLU A 483 6.28 28.43 21.46
C GLU A 483 7.13 27.73 20.38
N GLY A 484 6.69 26.56 19.91
CA GLY A 484 7.35 25.83 18.82
C GLY A 484 7.32 26.58 17.49
N LEU A 485 6.22 27.25 17.17
CA LEU A 485 6.12 28.11 15.99
C LEU A 485 6.92 29.41 16.18
N LEU A 486 6.81 30.07 17.34
CA LEU A 486 7.52 31.33 17.62
C LEU A 486 9.04 31.15 17.58
N SER A 487 9.56 30.05 18.15
CA SER A 487 10.98 29.69 18.09
C SER A 487 11.44 29.35 16.67
N SER A 488 10.55 28.81 15.83
CA SER A 488 10.84 28.57 14.42
C SER A 488 10.94 29.88 13.63
N PHE A 489 10.12 30.89 13.96
CA PHE A 489 10.23 32.23 13.38
C PHE A 489 11.49 32.98 13.81
N THR A 490 11.93 32.87 15.07
CA THR A 490 13.17 33.51 15.53
C THR A 490 14.43 32.89 14.94
N PHE A 491 14.45 31.58 14.69
CA PHE A 491 15.55 30.92 13.97
C PHE A 491 15.67 31.36 12.50
N CYS A 492 14.55 31.75 11.84
CA CYS A 492 14.59 32.33 10.50
C CYS A 492 15.19 33.74 10.45
N PHE A 493 15.15 34.50 11.55
CA PHE A 493 15.66 35.89 11.60
C PHE A 493 17.03 36.03 12.27
N VAL A 494 17.53 35.03 13.00
CA VAL A 494 18.82 35.11 13.70
C VAL A 494 19.71 33.94 13.31
N CYS A 495 20.57 34.13 12.30
CA CYS A 495 21.78 33.33 12.16
C CYS A 495 22.76 33.69 13.28
N LYS A 496 22.69 33.00 14.42
CA LYS A 496 23.82 32.92 15.36
C LYS A 496 24.26 31.48 15.54
N SER A 497 25.57 31.29 15.35
CA SER A 497 26.32 30.04 15.49
C SER A 497 26.02 29.32 16.82
N PRO A 498 25.87 27.98 16.84
CA PRO A 498 25.65 27.24 18.08
C PRO A 498 26.96 27.17 18.88
N LYS A 499 26.98 27.81 20.06
CA LYS A 499 27.96 27.48 21.10
C LYS A 499 27.53 26.15 21.75
N SER A 500 28.48 25.22 21.85
CA SER A 500 28.33 23.98 22.60
C SER A 500 27.98 24.25 24.05
N SER A 501 26.91 23.63 24.54
CA SER A 501 26.69 23.44 25.98
C SER A 501 26.50 21.96 26.26
N THR A 502 27.62 21.31 26.55
CA THR A 502 27.72 20.14 27.41
C THR A 502 27.02 20.44 28.73
N LEU A 503 26.13 19.53 29.18
CA LEU A 503 25.75 19.23 30.58
C LEU A 503 24.25 18.87 30.68
N THR A 504 23.96 17.56 30.72
CA THR A 504 23.08 16.91 31.72
C THR A 504 23.10 15.39 31.53
N ASP A 505 24.19 14.76 31.97
CA ASP A 505 24.24 13.33 32.31
C ASP A 505 24.90 13.23 33.70
N LYS A 506 24.18 13.67 34.73
CA LYS A 506 24.51 13.41 36.14
C LYS A 506 23.24 13.59 36.99
N ALA A 507 22.40 12.57 37.00
CA ALA A 507 21.46 12.30 38.09
C ALA A 507 21.06 10.83 37.99
N ASP A 508 21.90 9.94 38.55
CA ASP A 508 21.48 8.69 39.19
C ASP A 508 22.74 7.99 39.74
N LEU A 509 23.28 8.58 40.81
CA LEU A 509 24.22 7.90 41.71
C LEU A 509 24.29 8.68 43.02
N LYS A 510 23.47 8.25 43.99
CA LYS A 510 23.80 8.06 45.41
C LYS A 510 22.57 8.27 46.30
N SER A 511 21.98 7.16 46.75
CA SER A 511 21.46 7.05 48.11
C SER A 511 21.41 5.57 48.51
N SER A 512 22.49 5.09 49.13
CA SER A 512 22.45 4.19 50.30
C SER A 512 23.88 3.81 50.68
N GLU A 513 24.44 4.51 51.66
CA GLU A 513 25.47 3.96 52.53
C GLU A 513 24.91 4.10 53.95
N ASN A 514 24.73 2.97 54.63
CA ASN A 514 25.30 2.80 55.95
C ASN A 514 25.55 1.32 56.20
N ALA A 515 26.72 1.10 56.79
CA ALA A 515 27.39 -0.17 57.01
C ALA A 515 26.66 -1.05 58.03
N ASP A 516 26.87 -2.36 57.90
CA ASP A 516 27.48 -3.10 59.00
C ASP A 516 28.17 -4.38 58.50
N GLU A 517 29.24 -4.69 59.22
CA GLU A 517 30.30 -5.66 58.97
C GLU A 517 29.82 -7.12 58.93
N SER A 518 30.46 -7.96 58.11
CA SER A 518 31.27 -9.11 58.60
C SER A 518 31.68 -10.12 57.50
N GLN A 519 33.00 -10.28 57.39
CA GLN A 519 33.75 -11.54 57.28
C GLN A 519 33.62 -12.48 56.04
N SER A 520 34.77 -12.55 55.33
CA SER A 520 35.52 -13.74 54.88
C SER A 520 34.76 -14.88 54.16
N SER A 521 35.18 -15.34 52.97
CA SER A 521 36.46 -16.03 52.79
C SER A 521 36.64 -16.46 51.33
N ASN A 522 37.89 -16.38 50.85
CA ASN A 522 38.40 -17.03 49.64
C ASN A 522 38.43 -18.56 49.82
N LYS A 523 38.25 -19.34 48.74
CA LYS A 523 39.22 -20.37 48.28
C LYS A 523 38.75 -21.23 47.07
N THR A 524 39.61 -21.23 46.03
CA THR A 524 40.14 -22.34 45.20
C THR A 524 39.24 -23.52 44.77
N ILE A 525 39.06 -23.74 43.46
CA ILE A 525 39.80 -24.68 42.56
C ILE A 525 39.62 -26.16 42.95
N ASP A 526 38.92 -26.93 42.10
CA ASP A 526 39.43 -28.18 41.48
C ASP A 526 38.43 -28.80 40.49
N SER A 527 38.97 -29.34 39.39
CA SER A 527 38.44 -30.38 38.49
C SER A 527 39.55 -31.45 38.40
N PRO A 528 39.41 -32.70 37.87
CA PRO A 528 38.38 -33.20 36.94
C PRO A 528 37.99 -34.71 37.09
N ASN A 529 37.21 -35.21 36.11
CA ASN A 529 37.08 -36.59 35.61
C ASN A 529 36.11 -37.59 36.26
N GLY A 530 35.25 -38.20 35.43
CA GLY A 530 34.55 -39.46 35.70
C GLY A 530 33.25 -39.66 34.90
N ASN A 531 33.39 -40.26 33.70
CA ASN A 531 32.37 -40.57 32.68
C ASN A 531 31.37 -41.69 33.13
N PRO A 532 30.49 -42.25 32.27
CA PRO A 532 29.14 -41.81 31.88
C PRO A 532 28.03 -42.80 32.32
N HIS A 533 26.76 -42.37 32.41
CA HIS A 533 25.63 -43.31 32.36
C HIS A 533 24.45 -42.77 31.53
N GLN A 534 24.08 -43.59 30.55
CA GLN A 534 22.87 -43.53 29.75
C GLN A 534 21.62 -43.68 30.63
N SER A 535 20.57 -42.91 30.33
CA SER A 535 19.20 -43.41 30.44
C SER A 535 18.31 -42.73 29.40
N VAL A 536 17.76 -43.58 28.54
CA VAL A 536 16.76 -43.35 27.51
C VAL A 536 15.36 -43.25 28.17
N SER A 537 14.42 -42.65 27.43
CA SER A 537 12.94 -42.78 27.53
C SER A 537 12.25 -41.91 28.59
N SER A 538 11.04 -41.39 28.41
CA SER A 538 10.13 -41.17 27.26
C SER A 538 8.83 -40.60 27.86
N ASN A 539 8.18 -39.68 27.14
CA ASN A 539 6.73 -39.41 27.10
C ASN A 539 5.97 -39.02 28.38
N ALA A 540 5.39 -37.81 28.34
CA ALA A 540 3.93 -37.61 28.30
C ALA A 540 3.62 -36.31 27.55
#